data_AF-A0A1T4WZ83-F1
#
_entry.id   AF-A0A1T4WZ83-F1
#
_cell.length_a   1.000
_cell.length_b   1.000
_cell.length_c   1.000
_cell.angle_alpha   90.00
_cell.angle_beta   90.00
_cell.angle_gamma   90.00
#
_symmetry.space_group_name_H-M   'P 1'
#
loop_
_entity.id
_entity.type
_entity.pdbx_description
1 polymer ?
#
loop_
_entity_poly.entity_id
_entity_poly.type
_entity_poly.pdbx_seq_one_letter_code
_entity_poly.pdbx_strand_id
1 'polypeptide(L)'
;MMDEIPARVIRLFGNDRARPKVMRVYNASTGWAPAEGAPVITWGTVDELLRQGWTSAEVKWHFRLRQFSILDMKRPSADGSLEHTEPGVGQARRGRGIQD
;
A
#
# COMPACT_ATOMS: atom_id res chain seq x y z
N MET A 1 8.98 5.44 13.36
CA MET A 1 8.12 4.63 12.47
C MET A 1 6.91 5.40 11.93
N MET A 2 6.22 6.23 12.73
CA MET A 2 5.06 7.00 12.23
C MET A 2 5.40 8.02 11.13
N ASP A 3 6.62 8.56 11.11
CA ASP A 3 7.10 9.48 10.05
C ASP A 3 7.66 8.76 8.81
N GLU A 4 7.67 7.43 8.81
CA GLU A 4 8.19 6.65 7.68
C GLU A 4 7.15 6.55 6.56
N ILE A 5 7.61 6.65 5.32
CA ILE A 5 6.76 6.54 4.13
C ILE A 5 6.52 5.06 3.82
N PRO A 6 5.27 4.63 3.60
CA PRO A 6 4.98 3.25 3.27
C PRO A 6 5.78 2.78 2.05
N ALA A 7 6.50 1.66 2.15
CA ALA A 7 7.33 1.12 1.07
C ALA A 7 6.54 0.90 -0.24
N ARG A 8 5.25 0.59 -0.13
CA ARG A 8 4.36 0.48 -1.29
C ARG A 8 4.21 1.80 -2.04
N VAL A 9 4.11 2.93 -1.33
CA VAL A 9 4.07 4.25 -1.95
C VAL A 9 5.41 4.55 -2.63
N ILE A 10 6.53 4.24 -1.98
CA ILE A 10 7.87 4.39 -2.58
C ILE A 10 7.95 3.63 -3.92
N ARG A 11 7.44 2.38 -3.95
CA ARG A 11 7.36 1.55 -5.17
C ARG A 11 6.49 2.17 -6.27
N LEU A 12 5.40 2.88 -5.95
CA LEU A 12 4.57 3.57 -6.96
C LEU A 12 5.31 4.68 -7.70
N PHE A 13 6.28 5.31 -7.03
CA PHE A 13 7.10 6.37 -7.62
C PHE A 13 8.43 5.87 -8.19
N GLY A 14 8.88 4.68 -7.76
CA GLY A 14 10.13 4.05 -8.19
C GLY A 14 11.37 4.77 -7.66
N ASN A 15 11.25 5.48 -6.53
CA ASN A 15 12.36 6.25 -5.95
C ASN A 15 12.28 6.24 -4.43
N ASP A 16 13.34 5.77 -3.78
CA ASP A 16 13.48 5.67 -2.32
C ASP A 16 13.39 7.03 -1.59
N ARG A 17 13.81 8.10 -2.26
CA ARG A 17 13.73 9.48 -1.77
C ARG A 17 12.41 10.16 -2.10
N ALA A 18 11.43 9.43 -2.63
CA ALA A 18 10.12 9.99 -2.89
C ALA A 18 9.54 10.53 -1.58
N ARG A 19 9.00 11.76 -1.64
CA ARG A 19 8.29 12.42 -0.54
C ARG A 19 6.92 12.87 -1.05
N PRO A 20 6.00 11.94 -1.35
CA PRO A 20 4.74 12.27 -1.99
C PRO A 20 3.81 12.98 -1.01
N LYS A 21 3.14 14.03 -1.47
CA LYS A 21 2.16 14.78 -0.68
C LYS A 21 0.75 14.32 -1.02
N VAL A 22 -0.10 14.15 -0.02
CA VAL A 22 -1.53 13.84 -0.21
C VAL A 22 -2.22 15.07 -0.79
N MET A 23 -2.85 14.94 -1.94
CA MET A 23 -3.58 16.02 -2.62
C MET A 23 -5.08 15.88 -2.42
N ARG A 24 -5.59 14.66 -2.55
CA ARG A 24 -7.01 14.35 -2.41
C ARG A 24 -7.19 13.03 -1.68
N VAL A 25 -8.32 12.91 -1.01
CA VAL A 25 -8.73 11.73 -0.26
C VAL A 25 -10.12 11.31 -0.73
N TYR A 26 -10.41 10.02 -0.64
CA TYR A 26 -11.66 9.46 -1.11
C TYR A 26 -12.31 8.62 -0.02
N ASN A 27 -13.63 8.80 0.15
CA ASN A 27 -14.49 7.84 0.83
C ASN A 27 -15.78 7.67 0.01
N ALA A 28 -16.52 6.59 0.28
CA ALA A 28 -17.76 6.29 -0.44
C ALA A 28 -18.86 7.33 -0.20
N SER A 29 -18.87 7.99 0.96
CA SER A 29 -19.92 8.91 1.37
C SER A 29 -19.79 10.31 0.75
N THR A 30 -18.58 10.80 0.53
CA THR A 30 -18.30 12.18 0.06
C THR A 30 -17.57 12.23 -1.29
N GLY A 31 -17.06 11.09 -1.78
CA GLY A 31 -16.27 11.04 -3.00
C GLY A 31 -14.87 11.62 -2.79
N TRP A 32 -14.31 12.24 -3.83
CA TRP A 32 -12.96 12.81 -3.78
C TRP A 32 -12.93 14.23 -3.21
N ALA A 33 -12.44 14.37 -1.99
CA ALA A 33 -12.24 15.65 -1.31
C ALA A 33 -10.77 16.11 -1.35
N PRO A 34 -10.48 17.42 -1.33
CA PRO A 34 -9.12 17.92 -1.17
C PRO A 34 -8.57 17.56 0.22
N ALA A 35 -7.30 17.17 0.29
CA ALA A 35 -6.62 16.94 1.57
C ALA A 35 -6.17 18.28 2.18
N GLU A 36 -6.48 18.51 3.44
CA GLU A 36 -6.05 19.72 4.16
C GLU A 36 -4.54 19.72 4.37
N GLY A 37 -3.88 20.86 4.14
CA GLY A 37 -2.44 21.04 4.41
C GLY A 37 -1.46 20.28 3.51
N ALA A 38 -1.94 19.38 2.65
CA ALA A 38 -1.13 18.54 1.76
C ALA A 38 0.05 17.81 2.46
N PRO A 39 -0.22 17.01 3.51
CA PRO A 39 0.83 16.33 4.29
C PRO A 39 1.59 15.32 3.44
N VAL A 40 2.84 15.04 3.81
CA VAL A 40 3.61 13.93 3.22
C VAL A 40 2.99 12.61 3.66
N ILE A 41 2.84 11.66 2.75
CA ILE A 41 2.25 10.36 3.07
C ILE A 41 3.21 9.50 3.92
N THR A 42 2.98 9.48 5.22
CA THR A 42 3.70 8.62 6.19
C THR A 42 2.74 7.62 6.83
N TRP A 43 3.24 6.62 7.56
CA TRP A 43 2.39 5.70 8.32
C TRP A 43 1.48 6.40 9.34
N GLY A 44 1.89 7.54 9.88
CA GLY A 44 1.06 8.40 10.72
C GLY A 44 -0.10 9.01 9.93
N THR A 45 0.18 9.54 8.75
CA THR A 45 -0.86 10.04 7.84
C THR A 45 -1.82 8.92 7.41
N VAL A 46 -1.31 7.73 7.13
CA VAL A 46 -2.14 6.55 6.82
C VAL A 46 -3.13 6.26 7.94
N ASP A 47 -2.65 6.20 9.18
CA ASP A 47 -3.45 5.92 10.36
C ASP A 47 -4.53 6.99 10.56
N GLU A 48 -4.13 8.26 10.46
CA GLU A 48 -5.05 9.39 10.56
C GLU A 48 -6.14 9.36 9.49
N LEU A 49 -5.76 9.09 8.24
CA LEU A 49 -6.73 8.98 7.14
C LEU A 49 -7.71 7.83 7.36
N LEU A 50 -7.24 6.68 7.85
CA LEU A 50 -8.11 5.55 8.20
C LEU A 50 -9.06 5.90 9.35
N ARG A 51 -8.58 6.59 10.40
CA ARG A 51 -9.40 7.03 11.54
C ARG A 51 -10.47 8.02 11.14
N GLN A 52 -10.20 8.84 10.12
CA GLN A 52 -11.17 9.76 9.52
C GLN A 52 -12.14 9.06 8.53
N GLY A 53 -11.95 7.77 8.25
CA GLY A 53 -12.80 7.00 7.35
C GLY A 53 -12.50 7.15 5.86
N TRP A 54 -11.31 7.63 5.51
CA TRP A 54 -10.85 7.68 4.12
C TRP A 54 -10.36 6.31 3.65
N THR A 55 -10.74 5.92 2.44
CA THR A 55 -10.46 4.59 1.88
C THR A 55 -9.42 4.62 0.75
N SER A 56 -9.26 5.76 0.08
CA SER A 56 -8.22 5.96 -0.95
C SER A 56 -7.58 7.35 -0.84
N ALA A 57 -6.35 7.47 -1.33
CA ALA A 57 -5.63 8.74 -1.39
C ALA A 57 -5.01 8.95 -2.77
N GLU A 58 -4.98 10.20 -3.20
CA GLU A 58 -4.23 10.67 -4.34
C GLU A 58 -3.02 11.44 -3.84
N VAL A 59 -1.83 11.01 -4.25
CA VAL A 59 -0.55 11.57 -3.84
C VAL A 59 0.24 12.09 -5.03
N LYS A 60 0.96 13.19 -4.82
CA LYS A 60 1.79 13.84 -5.84
C LYS A 60 3.24 13.93 -5.39
N TRP A 61 4.16 13.60 -6.28
CA TRP A 61 5.59 13.88 -6.12
C TRP A 61 6.18 14.36 -7.45
N HIS A 62 6.82 15.53 -7.45
CA HIS A 62 7.20 16.27 -8.66
C HIS A 62 6.02 16.36 -9.66
N PHE A 63 6.20 15.81 -10.86
CA PHE A 63 5.21 15.81 -11.95
C PHE A 63 4.35 14.55 -11.98
N ARG A 64 4.53 13.61 -11.05
CA ARG A 64 3.79 12.35 -11.01
C ARG A 64 2.67 12.41 -9.97
N LEU A 65 1.46 12.07 -10.43
CA LEU A 65 0.28 11.91 -9.60
C LEU A 65 -0.07 10.41 -9.57
N ARG A 66 -0.30 9.85 -8.38
CA ARG A 66 -0.64 8.44 -8.19
C ARG A 66 -1.78 8.32 -7.19
N GLN A 67 -2.73 7.45 -7.51
CA GLN A 67 -3.82 7.08 -6.60
C GLN A 67 -3.54 5.68 -6.04
N PHE A 68 -3.93 5.44 -4.80
CA PHE A 68 -3.85 4.13 -4.18
C PHE A 68 -4.93 3.95 -3.10
N SER A 69 -5.30 2.69 -2.87
CA SER A 69 -6.22 2.32 -1.80
C SER A 69 -5.48 2.30 -0.47
N ILE A 70 -6.00 3.04 0.50
CA ILE A 70 -5.42 3.13 1.85
C ILE A 70 -5.63 1.80 2.59
N LEU A 71 -6.77 1.17 2.35
CA LEU A 71 -7.16 -0.11 2.94
C LEU A 71 -6.20 -1.26 2.57
N ASP A 72 -5.49 -1.15 1.45
CA ASP A 72 -4.56 -2.17 0.96
C ASP A 72 -3.11 -1.94 1.45
N MET A 73 -2.93 -1.01 2.39
CA MET A 73 -1.64 -0.77 3.03
C MET A 73 -1.44 -1.72 4.21
N LYS A 74 -0.60 -2.74 4.01
CA LYS A 74 -0.06 -3.54 5.12
C LYS A 74 1.12 -2.81 5.75
N ARG A 75 0.99 -2.45 7.03
CA ARG A 75 2.16 -2.06 7.83
C ARG A 75 3.05 -3.30 7.95
N PRO A 76 4.36 -3.24 7.62
CA PRO A 76 5.24 -4.33 7.97
C PRO A 76 5.15 -4.52 9.49
N SER A 77 4.74 -5.70 9.95
CA SER A 77 4.79 -6.02 11.37
C SER A 77 6.22 -5.73 11.87
N ALA A 78 6.33 -5.06 13.02
CA ALA A 78 7.62 -4.75 13.62
C ALA A 78 8.40 -6.01 14.04
N ASP A 79 7.73 -7.16 14.04
CA ASP A 79 8.34 -8.47 14.09
C ASP A 79 8.79 -8.83 12.67
N GLY A 80 10.10 -8.93 12.43
CA GLY A 80 10.74 -9.24 11.15
C GLY A 80 10.40 -10.62 10.56
N SER A 81 9.20 -11.13 10.81
CA SER A 81 8.61 -12.27 10.13
C SER A 81 8.37 -11.89 8.67
N LEU A 82 9.41 -12.05 7.87
CA LEU A 82 9.32 -12.38 6.46
C LEU A 82 8.14 -13.34 6.32
N GLU A 83 7.09 -12.93 5.61
CA GLU A 83 6.05 -13.87 5.18
C GLU A 83 6.76 -14.94 4.36
N HIS A 84 7.15 -16.05 5.01
CA HIS A 84 7.52 -17.29 4.36
C HIS A 84 6.26 -17.68 3.61
N THR A 85 6.22 -17.37 2.32
CA THR A 85 5.33 -18.06 1.39
C THR A 85 5.77 -19.52 1.39
N GLU A 86 5.18 -20.32 2.28
CA GLU A 86 5.17 -21.77 2.13
C GLU A 86 4.45 -22.06 0.79
N PRO A 87 5.10 -22.72 -0.18
CA PRO A 87 4.37 -23.23 -1.33
C PRO A 87 3.43 -24.32 -0.83
N GLY A 88 2.15 -23.96 -0.71
CA GLY A 88 1.08 -24.83 -0.28
C GLY A 88 1.09 -26.15 -1.06
N VAL A 89 1.03 -27.23 -0.29
CA VAL A 89 0.82 -28.62 -0.69
C VAL A 89 -0.42 -28.70 -1.57
N GLY A 90 -0.20 -28.65 -2.88
CA GLY A 90 -1.18 -28.91 -3.94
C GLY A 90 -0.95 -30.29 -4.53
N GLN A 91 -1.60 -31.27 -3.94
CA GLN A 91 -1.73 -32.65 -4.38
C GLN A 91 -1.94 -32.77 -5.91
N ALA A 92 -0.96 -33.33 -6.63
CA ALA A 92 -1.15 -33.87 -7.97
C ALA A 92 -0.61 -35.30 -8.00
N ARG A 93 -1.50 -36.27 -7.73
CA ARG A 93 -1.24 -37.68 -8.06
C ARG A 93 -1.17 -37.78 -9.58
N ARG A 94 0.04 -37.75 -10.17
CA ARG A 94 0.22 -38.21 -11.55
C ARG A 94 0.61 -39.68 -11.54
N GLY A 95 -0.27 -40.46 -12.14
CA GLY A 95 -0.19 -41.90 -12.25
C GLY A 95 1.04 -42.39 -13.00
N ARG A 96 1.36 -43.63 -12.65
CA ARG A 96 2.33 -44.55 -13.25
C ARG A 96 1.85 -45.00 -14.64
N GLY A 97 2.77 -45.06 -15.61
CA GLY A 97 2.60 -45.65 -16.95
C GLY A 97 3.83 -45.31 -17.78
N ILE A 98 4.93 -46.04 -17.60
CA ILE A 98 5.39 -47.22 -18.36
C ILE A 98 5.73 -46.88 -19.83
N GLN A 99 7.01 -47.11 -20.13
CA GLN A 99 7.67 -47.11 -21.43
C GLN A 99 7.14 -48.24 -22.32
N ASP A 100 7.04 -47.97 -23.62
CA ASP A 100 7.42 -48.89 -24.69
C ASP A 100 8.20 -48.07 -25.75
#